data_AF-A0AA47BU76-F1
#
_entry.id   AF-A0AA47BU76-F1
#
_cell.length_a   1.000
_cell.length_b   1.000
_cell.length_c   1.000
_cell.angle_alpha   90.00
_cell.angle_beta   90.00
_cell.angle_gamma   90.00
#
_symmetry.space_group_name_H-M   'P 1'
#
loop_
_entity.id
_entity.type
_entity.pdbx_description
1 polymer ?
#
loop_
_entity_poly.entity_id
_entity_poly.type
_entity_poly.pdbx_seq_one_letter_code
_entity_poly.pdbx_strand_id
1 'polypeptide(L)'
;MGSIVTCRGCKYLINVGAGYRFCNRSPLELIQLKIRGVFIAHAHNDHFAALTSLLRGERGMRVYSISGDGDDPPQVCRLTGAGLGFS
;
A
#
# COMPACT_ATOMS: atom_id res chain seq x y z
N MET A 1 7.16 -8.46 -4.16
CA MET A 1 7.39 -8.66 -2.71
C MET A 1 6.29 -7.98 -1.88
N GLY A 2 6.10 -8.39 -0.62
CA GLY A 2 5.23 -7.68 0.33
C GLY A 2 5.27 -8.25 1.76
N SER A 3 5.09 -7.41 2.78
CA SER A 3 4.89 -7.84 4.19
C SER A 3 3.76 -7.07 4.89
N ILE A 4 3.12 -7.68 5.90
CA ILE A 4 2.13 -7.02 6.76
C ILE A 4 2.80 -6.78 8.10
N VAL A 5 2.74 -5.54 8.56
CA VAL A 5 3.27 -5.12 9.85
C VAL A 5 2.14 -4.64 10.74
N THR A 6 2.14 -5.06 11.99
CA THR A 6 1.23 -4.53 13.02
C THR A 6 1.99 -3.53 13.87
N CYS A 7 1.54 -2.29 13.89
CA CYS A 7 2.11 -1.21 14.69
C CYS A 7 0.98 -0.50 15.46
N ARG A 8 1.11 -0.42 16.79
CA ARG A 8 0.09 0.18 17.69
C ARG A 8 -1.33 -0.35 17.42
N GLY A 9 -1.46 -1.66 17.20
CA GLY A 9 -2.73 -2.32 16.90
C GLY A 9 -3.28 -2.08 15.49
N CYS A 10 -2.62 -1.26 14.66
CA CYS A 10 -2.99 -1.00 13.28
C CYS A 10 -2.16 -1.88 12.33
N LYS A 11 -2.81 -2.45 11.31
CA LYS A 11 -2.12 -3.22 10.28
C LYS A 11 -1.78 -2.34 9.10
N TYR A 12 -0.54 -2.46 8.65
CA TYR A 12 0.00 -1.76 7.49
C TYR A 12 0.60 -2.77 6.54
N LEU A 13 0.58 -2.40 5.27
CA LEU A 13 1.14 -3.18 4.21
C LEU A 13 2.42 -2.52 3.71
N ILE A 14 3.48 -3.29 3.55
CA ILE A 14 4.74 -2.81 2.96
C ILE A 14 4.91 -3.53 1.63
N ASN A 15 4.88 -2.76 0.54
CA ASN A 15 4.93 -3.20 -0.85
C ASN A 15 3.76 -4.12 -1.27
N VAL A 16 3.37 -3.95 -2.53
CA VAL A 16 2.24 -4.63 -3.17
C VAL A 16 2.61 -5.02 -4.61
N GLY A 17 3.54 -5.96 -4.76
CA GLY A 17 4.04 -6.39 -6.07
C GLY A 17 3.06 -7.16 -6.96
N ALA A 18 3.41 -7.31 -8.23
CA ALA A 18 2.73 -8.23 -9.14
C ALA A 18 2.76 -9.65 -8.56
N GLY A 19 1.59 -10.29 -8.42
CA GLY A 19 1.47 -11.57 -7.74
C GLY A 19 1.27 -11.48 -6.23
N TYR A 20 0.73 -10.36 -5.73
CA TYR A 20 0.27 -10.14 -4.35
C TYR A 20 -0.66 -11.27 -3.85
N ARG A 21 -0.06 -12.38 -3.46
CA ARG A 21 -0.66 -13.51 -2.75
C ARG A 21 -0.04 -13.52 -1.37
N PHE A 22 -0.54 -12.66 -0.48
CA PHE A 22 -0.16 -12.75 0.92
C PHE A 22 -0.62 -14.07 1.47
N CYS A 23 0.29 -15.01 1.70
CA CYS A 23 -0.03 -16.28 2.37
C CYS A 23 -1.26 -16.99 1.75
N ASN A 24 -1.35 -17.05 0.42
CA ASN A 24 -2.50 -17.62 -0.33
C ASN A 24 -3.86 -16.93 -0.10
N ARG A 25 -3.89 -15.71 0.44
CA ARG A 25 -5.13 -14.96 0.66
C ARG A 25 -5.59 -14.25 -0.61
N SER A 26 -6.88 -14.37 -0.87
CA SER A 26 -7.61 -13.62 -1.87
C SER A 26 -7.64 -12.11 -1.54
N PRO A 27 -7.82 -11.23 -2.54
CA PRO A 27 -8.03 -9.80 -2.31
C PRO A 27 -9.14 -9.49 -1.28
N LEU A 28 -10.20 -10.29 -1.21
CA LEU A 28 -11.28 -10.15 -0.22
C LEU A 28 -10.82 -10.40 1.21
N GLU A 29 -9.99 -11.41 1.43
CA GLU A 29 -9.43 -11.71 2.75
C GLU A 29 -8.49 -10.61 3.24
N LEU A 30 -7.89 -9.84 2.32
CA LEU A 30 -7.05 -8.71 2.64
C LEU A 30 -7.85 -7.47 3.07
N ILE A 31 -9.01 -7.23 2.44
CA ILE A 31 -9.99 -6.22 2.86
C ILE A 31 -10.41 -6.47 4.32
N GLN A 32 -10.71 -7.74 4.66
CA GLN A 32 -11.08 -8.12 6.03
C GLN A 32 -9.97 -7.86 7.07
N LEU A 33 -8.71 -7.71 6.66
CA LEU A 33 -7.62 -7.38 7.58
C LEU A 33 -7.63 -5.93 8.04
N LYS A 34 -8.53 -5.08 7.50
CA LYS A 34 -8.66 -3.66 7.89
C LYS A 34 -7.30 -2.95 7.82
N ILE A 35 -6.61 -3.15 6.69
CA ILE A 35 -5.30 -2.52 6.44
C ILE A 35 -5.49 -1.01 6.39
N ARG A 36 -4.79 -0.27 7.26
CA ARG A 36 -4.93 1.18 7.33
C ARG A 36 -4.18 1.94 6.24
N GLY A 37 -3.13 1.33 5.70
CA GLY A 37 -2.37 1.93 4.63
C GLY A 37 -1.25 1.05 4.09
N VAL A 38 -0.73 1.47 2.95
CA VAL A 38 0.36 0.86 2.19
C VAL A 38 1.58 1.77 2.22
N PHE A 39 2.75 1.21 2.49
CA PHE A 39 4.04 1.83 2.25
C PHE A 39 4.68 1.20 1.01
N ILE A 40 5.07 2.02 0.04
CA ILE A 40 5.84 1.59 -1.14
C ILE A 40 7.28 2.02 -0.94
N ALA A 41 8.19 1.04 -0.96
CA ALA A 41 9.60 1.28 -0.68
C ALA A 41 10.33 1.94 -1.87
N HIS A 42 10.05 1.54 -3.11
CA HIS A 42 10.61 2.18 -4.31
C HIS A 42 9.80 1.76 -5.56
N ALA A 43 10.05 2.45 -6.68
CA ALA A 43 9.24 2.36 -7.89
C ALA A 43 9.62 1.22 -8.85
N HIS A 44 9.81 0.01 -8.32
CA HIS A 44 9.92 -1.20 -9.14
C HIS A 44 8.57 -1.94 -9.20
N ASN A 45 8.26 -2.54 -10.34
CA ASN A 45 6.95 -3.18 -10.58
C ASN A 45 6.61 -4.25 -9.53
N ASP A 46 7.60 -4.98 -9.03
CA ASP A 46 7.44 -5.99 -7.99
C ASP A 46 7.20 -5.41 -6.59
N HIS A 47 7.14 -4.08 -6.46
CA HIS A 47 6.79 -3.36 -5.24
C HIS A 47 5.43 -2.65 -5.27
N PHE A 48 4.85 -2.33 -6.44
CA PHE A 48 3.60 -1.56 -6.49
C PHE A 48 2.55 -2.06 -7.50
N ALA A 49 2.86 -3.02 -8.38
CA ALA A 49 1.98 -3.35 -9.51
C ALA A 49 0.56 -3.81 -9.13
N ALA A 50 0.34 -4.34 -7.92
CA ALA A 50 -1.00 -4.75 -7.45
C ALA A 50 -1.71 -3.69 -6.58
N LEU A 51 -1.10 -2.52 -6.38
CA LEU A 51 -1.65 -1.42 -5.58
C LEU A 51 -3.00 -0.93 -6.14
N THR A 52 -3.12 -0.80 -7.46
CA THR A 52 -4.35 -0.34 -8.11
C THR A 52 -5.53 -1.29 -7.87
N SER A 53 -5.29 -2.60 -7.93
CA SER A 53 -6.31 -3.62 -7.61
C SER A 53 -6.75 -3.54 -6.16
N LEU A 54 -5.82 -3.29 -5.23
CA LEU A 54 -6.12 -3.16 -3.80
C LEU A 54 -6.93 -1.88 -3.51
N LEU A 55 -6.54 -0.75 -4.10
CA LEU A 55 -7.25 0.53 -3.95
C LEU A 55 -8.66 0.52 -4.53
N ARG A 56 -8.92 -0.33 -5.54
CA ARG A 56 -10.27 -0.50 -6.09
C ARG A 56 -11.24 -1.14 -5.08
N GLY A 57 -10.72 -2.00 -4.19
CA GLY A 57 -11.51 -2.70 -3.18
C GLY A 57 -11.68 -1.95 -1.84
N GLU A 58 -10.78 -1.01 -1.53
CA GLU A 58 -10.73 -0.32 -0.22
C GLU A 58 -10.79 1.20 -0.39
N ARG A 59 -11.98 1.77 -0.16
CA ARG A 59 -12.18 3.23 -0.15
C ARG A 59 -11.63 3.80 1.16
N GLY A 60 -10.47 4.45 1.09
CA GLY A 60 -9.88 5.20 2.21
C GLY A 60 -8.53 4.68 2.70
N MET A 61 -7.97 3.66 2.05
CA MET A 61 -6.61 3.21 2.30
C MET A 61 -5.61 4.33 1.98
N ARG A 62 -4.70 4.62 2.91
CA ARG A 62 -3.64 5.63 2.71
C ARG A 62 -2.45 4.99 2.00
N VAL A 63 -1.81 5.73 1.11
CA VAL A 63 -0.57 5.29 0.45
C VAL A 63 0.57 6.21 0.90
N TYR A 64 1.67 5.59 1.27
CA TYR A 64 2.91 6.24 1.70
C TYR A 64 4.00 5.81 0.73
N SER A 65 4.79 6.74 0.21
CA SER A 65 5.88 6.44 -0.72
C SER A 65 7.08 7.32 -0.44
N ILE A 66 8.26 6.84 -0.81
CA ILE A 66 9.48 7.64 -0.66
C ILE A 66 9.61 8.64 -1.81
N SER A 67 10.03 9.83 -1.39
CA SER A 67 10.36 11.07 -2.07
C SER A 67 11.49 11.18 -3.10
N GLY A 68 11.89 10.19 -3.90
CA GLY A 68 13.17 10.34 -4.64
C GLY A 68 14.38 10.07 -3.75
N ASP A 69 15.59 10.26 -4.30
CA ASP A 69 16.88 9.67 -3.89
C ASP A 69 17.17 9.65 -2.38
N GLY A 70 16.68 8.62 -1.69
CA GLY A 70 17.21 8.08 -0.43
C GLY A 70 17.04 8.90 0.85
N ASP A 71 17.04 10.24 0.77
CA ASP A 71 17.17 11.13 1.92
C ASP A 71 15.85 11.85 2.30
N ASP A 72 14.84 11.81 1.43
CA ASP A 72 13.55 12.44 1.72
C ASP A 72 12.66 11.58 2.62
N PRO A 73 12.02 12.17 3.64
CA PRO A 73 11.08 11.44 4.49
C PRO A 73 9.92 10.91 3.65
N PRO A 74 9.34 9.74 4.02
CA PRO A 74 8.23 9.15 3.28
C PRO A 74 7.05 10.13 3.20
N GLN A 75 6.65 10.47 1.98
CA GLN A 75 5.51 11.35 1.73
C GLN A 75 4.19 10.57 1.83
N VAL A 76 3.18 11.24 2.37
CA VAL A 76 1.82 10.70 2.47
C VAL A 76 1.04 11.13 1.24
N CYS A 77 0.80 10.21 0.31
CA CYS A 77 -0.05 10.46 -0.85
C CYS A 77 -1.44 9.89 -0.58
N ARG A 78 -2.44 10.76 -0.45
CA ARG A 78 -3.82 10.30 -0.32
C ARG A 78 -4.41 10.16 -1.72
N LEU A 79 -4.49 8.92 -2.20
CA LEU A 79 -5.28 8.58 -3.38
C LEU A 79 -6.76 8.68 -2.99
N THR A 80 -7.38 9.81 -3.32
CA THR A 80 -8.83 9.97 -3.25
C THR A 80 -9.40 9.54 -4.60
N GLY A 81 -10.69 9.16 -4.65
CA GLY A 81 -11.34 8.69 -5.88
C GLY A 81 -11.33 9.69 -7.05
N ALA A 82 -10.76 10.89 -6.87
CA ALA A 82 -10.61 11.95 -7.86
C ALA A 82 -9.15 12.15 -8.38
N GLY A 83 -8.17 11.38 -7.90
CA GLY A 83 -6.76 11.52 -8.31
C GLY A 83 -5.79 11.66 -7.13
N LEU A 84 -4.49 11.78 -7.46
CA LEU A 84 -3.39 12.00 -6.51
C LEU A 84 -3.51 13.40 -5.89
N GLY A 85 -3.82 13.46 -4.59
CA GLY A 85 -3.73 14.67 -3.78
C GLY A 85 -2.56 14.57 -2.81
N PHE A 86 -1.69 15.58 -2.82
CA PHE A 86 -0.64 15.76 -1.82
C PHE A 86 -1.22 16.56 -0.65
N SER A 87 -0.86 16.21 0.59
CA SER A 87 -1.31 16.86 1.82
C SER A 87 -0.12 17.16 2.72
#